data_AF-A0A075I757-F1
#
_entry.id   AF-A0A075I757-F1
#
_cell.length_a   1.000
_cell.length_b   1.000
_cell.length_c   1.000
_cell.angle_alpha   90.00
_cell.angle_beta   90.00
_cell.angle_gamma   90.00
#
_symmetry.space_group_name_H-M   'P 1'
#
loop_
_entity.id
_entity.type
_entity.pdbx_description
1 polymer ?
#
loop_
_entity_poly.entity_id
_entity_poly.type
_entity_poly.pdbx_seq_one_letter_code
_entity_poly.pdbx_strand_id
1 'polypeptide(L)'
;MITKILNESETSPIIILTSDHGTMLSHENDSVVDDYIFERMSNIMYVHTPDNNDLFYDDMSYINLLRIIYNSYLDQNFSYLEDRYYFSDDEKPYRWMDVTEFLLKTKN
;
A
#
# COMPACT_ATOMS: atom_id res chain seq x y z
N MET A 1 -8.37 -4.22 20.25
CA MET A 1 -7.45 -3.06 20.25
C MET A 1 -8.02 -1.91 19.41
N ILE A 2 -8.20 -2.07 18.09
CA ILE A 2 -8.77 -1.04 17.20
C ILE A 2 -10.13 -0.54 17.67
N THR A 3 -11.06 -1.44 18.01
CA THR A 3 -12.39 -1.08 18.53
C THR A 3 -12.33 -0.18 19.78
N LYS A 4 -11.31 -0.38 20.63
CA LYS A 4 -11.11 0.45 21.81
C LYS A 4 -10.70 1.87 21.42
N ILE A 5 -9.75 2.01 20.49
CA ILE A 5 -9.31 3.29 19.95
C ILE A 5 -10.51 4.04 19.33
N LEU A 6 -11.32 3.34 18.53
CA LEU A 6 -12.50 3.94 17.90
C LEU A 6 -13.56 4.42 18.91
N ASN A 7 -13.76 3.69 20.01
CA ASN A 7 -14.80 3.99 20.98
C ASN A 7 -14.38 4.99 22.06
N GLU A 8 -13.08 5.07 22.39
CA GLU A 8 -12.59 5.81 23.56
C GLU A 8 -11.72 7.03 23.20
N SER A 9 -11.37 7.23 21.92
CA SER A 9 -10.59 8.42 21.53
C SER A 9 -11.45 9.68 21.58
N GLU A 10 -11.00 10.70 22.33
CA GLU A 10 -11.67 12.01 22.38
C GLU A 10 -11.68 12.70 21.00
N THR A 11 -10.63 12.49 20.21
CA THR A 11 -10.53 12.95 18.81
C THR A 11 -10.69 11.75 17.90
N SER A 12 -11.57 11.86 16.90
CA SER A 12 -11.79 10.79 15.92
C SER A 12 -10.46 10.47 15.21
N PRO A 13 -9.98 9.21 15.26
CA PRO A 13 -8.64 8.86 14.82
C PRO A 13 -8.57 8.64 13.31
N ILE A 14 -7.39 8.88 12.74
CA ILE A 14 -7.00 8.27 11.47
C ILE A 14 -6.26 6.97 11.81
N ILE A 15 -6.69 5.85 11.26
CA ILE A 15 -6.05 4.55 11.49
C ILE A 15 -5.56 4.01 10.15
N ILE A 16 -4.26 3.73 10.06
CA ILE A 16 -3.62 3.12 8.90
C ILE A 16 -3.08 1.76 9.33
N LEU A 17 -3.52 0.70 8.65
CA LEU A 17 -2.98 -0.64 8.81
C LEU A 17 -2.32 -1.03 7.48
N THR A 18 -1.04 -1.37 7.55
CA THR A 18 -0.26 -1.77 6.40
C THR A 18 0.53 -3.03 6.70
N SER A 19 0.73 -3.86 5.69
CA SER A 19 1.82 -4.84 5.68
C SER A 19 3.02 -4.24 4.97
N ASP A 20 4.23 -4.61 5.39
CA ASP A 20 5.47 -4.23 4.73
C ASP A 20 5.61 -4.91 3.35
N HIS A 21 5.14 -6.14 3.25
CA HIS A 21 5.07 -6.92 2.02
C HIS A 21 3.89 -7.91 2.05
N GLY A 22 3.56 -8.49 0.89
CA GLY A 22 2.60 -9.58 0.79
C GLY A 22 3.22 -10.94 1.12
N THR A 23 2.52 -12.01 0.72
CA THR A 23 2.89 -13.38 1.11
C THR A 23 3.98 -13.98 0.23
N MET A 24 4.40 -15.19 0.60
CA MET A 24 5.33 -16.01 -0.18
C MET A 24 4.84 -17.47 -0.10
N LEU A 25 3.56 -17.70 -0.35
CA LEU A 25 2.90 -19.00 -0.23
C LEU A 25 3.11 -19.87 -1.48
N SER A 26 3.14 -19.28 -2.68
CA SER A 26 3.42 -19.99 -3.95
C SER A 26 4.90 -20.19 -4.26
N HIS A 27 5.81 -19.75 -3.39
CA HIS A 27 7.24 -19.84 -3.65
C HIS A 27 7.79 -21.22 -3.29
N GLU A 28 7.81 -22.13 -4.26
CA GLU A 28 8.35 -23.48 -4.07
C GLU A 28 9.86 -23.58 -4.31
N ASN A 29 10.45 -22.66 -5.08
CA ASN A 29 11.87 -22.62 -5.44
C ASN A 29 12.36 -21.17 -5.44
N ASP A 30 13.67 -20.92 -5.27
CA ASP A 30 14.33 -19.58 -5.31
C ASP A 30 14.20 -18.84 -6.68
N SER A 31 13.28 -19.26 -7.55
CA SER A 31 13.01 -18.61 -8.83
C SER A 31 12.00 -17.46 -8.68
N VAL A 32 12.37 -16.29 -9.18
CA VAL A 32 11.45 -15.16 -9.36
C VAL A 32 10.53 -15.44 -10.54
N VAL A 33 9.27 -15.75 -10.26
CA VAL A 33 8.19 -15.95 -11.25
C VAL A 33 7.05 -14.96 -10.99
N ASP A 34 6.15 -14.81 -11.96
CA ASP A 34 5.04 -13.83 -11.91
C ASP A 34 4.19 -13.98 -10.63
N ASP A 35 3.84 -15.20 -10.23
CA ASP A 35 3.07 -15.46 -9.00
C ASP A 35 3.81 -15.00 -7.74
N TYR A 36 5.13 -15.18 -7.70
CA TYR A 36 5.97 -14.72 -6.59
C TYR A 36 5.98 -13.19 -6.51
N ILE A 37 6.14 -12.49 -7.63
CA ILE A 37 6.07 -11.02 -7.67
C ILE A 37 4.68 -10.57 -7.23
N PHE A 38 3.62 -11.17 -7.78
CA PHE A 38 2.25 -10.81 -7.44
C PHE A 38 1.97 -10.98 -5.94
N GLU A 39 2.34 -12.11 -5.36
CA GLU A 39 2.14 -12.35 -3.93
C GLU A 39 2.94 -11.39 -3.04
N ARG A 40 4.23 -11.18 -3.34
CA ARG A 40 5.08 -10.27 -2.54
C ARG A 40 4.60 -8.83 -2.62
N MET A 41 4.00 -8.43 -3.74
CA MET A 41 3.43 -7.10 -3.95
C MET A 41 1.96 -6.98 -3.49
N SER A 42 1.32 -8.08 -3.07
CA SER A 42 -0.05 -8.10 -2.55
C SER A 42 -0.09 -7.80 -1.05
N ASN A 43 0.49 -6.67 -0.64
CA ASN A 43 0.40 -6.20 0.74
C ASN A 43 -0.96 -5.54 1.02
N ILE A 44 -1.39 -5.58 2.29
CA ILE A 44 -2.66 -4.98 2.70
C ILE A 44 -2.50 -3.50 3.03
N MET A 45 -3.49 -2.70 2.64
CA MET A 45 -3.64 -1.29 3.02
C MET A 45 -5.09 -1.08 3.46
N TYR A 46 -5.29 -0.80 4.75
CA TYR A 46 -6.59 -0.40 5.26
C TYR A 46 -6.48 0.97 5.92
N VAL A 47 -7.37 1.86 5.54
CA VAL A 47 -7.39 3.23 6.04
C VAL A 47 -8.78 3.54 6.57
N HIS A 48 -8.82 4.03 7.81
CA HIS A 48 -10.01 4.60 8.42
C HIS A 48 -9.77 6.10 8.62
N THR A 49 -10.73 6.92 8.20
CA THR A 49 -10.71 8.36 8.42
C THR A 49 -11.97 8.83 9.15
N PRO A 50 -11.91 9.97 9.87
CA PRO A 50 -13.02 10.46 10.69
C PRO A 50 -14.34 10.74 9.95
N ASP A 51 -14.26 11.11 8.68
CA ASP A 51 -15.33 11.68 7.87
C ASP A 51 -15.78 10.78 6.71
N ASN A 52 -15.18 9.58 6.56
CA ASN A 52 -15.49 8.61 5.50
C ASN A 52 -15.52 9.21 4.09
N ASN A 53 -14.68 10.23 3.85
CA ASN A 53 -14.56 10.84 2.53
C ASN A 53 -13.93 9.86 1.53
N ASP A 54 -14.36 9.95 0.28
CA ASP A 54 -13.82 9.19 -0.85
C ASP A 54 -12.47 9.80 -1.30
N LEU A 55 -11.45 9.62 -0.45
CA LEU A 55 -10.11 10.19 -0.64
C LEU A 55 -9.16 9.25 -1.39
N PHE A 56 -9.48 7.96 -1.43
CA PHE A 56 -8.62 6.91 -1.94
C PHE A 56 -9.22 6.38 -3.24
N TYR A 57 -8.36 5.93 -4.14
CA TYR A 57 -8.75 5.42 -5.45
C TYR A 57 -8.23 4.00 -5.65
N ASP A 58 -8.89 3.28 -6.56
CA ASP A 58 -8.44 1.97 -6.99
C ASP A 58 -7.02 2.05 -7.54
N ASP A 59 -6.22 1.02 -7.29
CA ASP A 59 -4.84 0.91 -7.75
C ASP A 59 -3.90 2.02 -7.26
N MET A 60 -4.24 2.69 -6.15
CA MET A 60 -3.33 3.60 -5.48
C MET A 60 -2.08 2.86 -5.00
N SER A 61 -0.91 3.43 -5.27
CA SER A 61 0.34 2.99 -4.66
C SER A 61 0.52 3.66 -3.28
N TYR A 62 1.25 3.00 -2.39
CA TYR A 62 1.53 3.52 -1.04
C TYR A 62 2.23 4.88 -1.05
N ILE A 63 2.83 5.29 -2.18
CA ILE A 63 3.61 6.53 -2.29
C ILE A 63 2.77 7.77 -1.98
N ASN A 64 1.46 7.72 -2.27
CA ASN A 64 0.54 8.84 -2.10
C ASN A 64 -0.28 8.76 -0.82
N LEU A 65 -0.27 7.63 -0.10
CA LEU A 65 -1.11 7.43 1.10
C LEU A 65 -0.91 8.54 2.14
N LEU A 66 0.32 8.79 2.57
CA LEU A 66 0.60 9.83 3.58
C LEU A 66 0.42 11.24 3.01
N ARG A 67 0.62 11.44 1.70
CA ARG A 67 0.40 12.74 1.04
C ARG A 67 -1.07 13.12 1.09
N ILE A 68 -1.95 12.18 0.76
CA ILE A 68 -3.40 12.34 0.84
C ILE A 68 -3.81 12.65 2.28
N ILE A 69 -3.36 11.85 3.25
CA ILE A 69 -3.70 12.08 4.67
C ILE A 69 -3.21 13.45 5.16
N TYR A 70 -1.98 13.83 4.83
CA TYR A 70 -1.41 15.09 5.29
C TYR A 70 -2.09 16.30 4.65
N ASN A 71 -2.38 16.23 3.36
CA ASN A 71 -3.10 17.29 2.67
C ASN A 71 -4.53 17.43 3.17
N SER A 72 -5.22 16.32 3.46
CA SER A 72 -6.62 16.35 3.88
C SER A 72 -6.83 16.72 5.35
N TYR A 73 -5.91 16.33 6.25
CA TYR A 73 -6.15 16.43 7.70
C TYR A 73 -5.11 17.25 8.48
N LEU A 74 -3.94 17.56 7.91
CA LEU A 74 -2.84 18.21 8.62
C LEU A 74 -2.38 19.54 8.00
N ASP A 75 -3.23 20.16 7.18
CA ASP A 75 -2.97 21.46 6.52
C ASP A 75 -1.64 21.48 5.75
N GLN A 76 -1.37 20.39 5.03
CA GLN A 76 -0.21 20.27 4.16
C GLN A 76 -0.60 20.43 2.68
N ASN A 77 0.41 20.64 1.83
CA ASN A 77 0.20 20.79 0.40
C ASN A 77 1.29 20.06 -0.41
N PHE A 78 1.42 18.77 -0.17
CA PHE A 78 2.33 17.90 -0.92
C PHE A 78 1.77 17.62 -2.31
N SER A 79 2.58 17.79 -3.36
CA SER A 79 2.24 17.26 -4.68
C SER A 79 2.17 15.74 -4.66
N TYR A 80 1.23 15.17 -5.41
CA TYR A 80 1.11 13.73 -5.64
C TYR A 80 2.14 13.26 -6.66
N LEU A 81 2.59 12.02 -6.50
CA LEU A 81 3.55 11.35 -7.37
C LEU A 81 2.83 10.33 -8.26
N GLU A 82 3.48 9.92 -9.34
CA GLU A 82 2.97 8.83 -10.16
C GLU A 82 2.90 7.53 -9.36
N ASP A 83 1.80 6.81 -9.48
CA ASP A 83 1.65 5.48 -8.91
C ASP A 83 2.50 4.48 -9.69
N ARG A 84 3.60 4.05 -9.06
CA ARG A 84 4.53 3.07 -9.62
C ARG A 84 4.86 2.01 -8.58
N TYR A 85 5.02 0.79 -9.06
CA TYR A 85 5.34 -0.37 -8.25
C TYR A 85 6.68 -0.94 -8.69
N TYR A 86 7.61 -1.04 -7.73
CA TYR A 86 8.94 -1.58 -7.97
C TYR A 86 9.15 -2.82 -7.13
N PHE A 87 9.68 -3.86 -7.77
CA PHE A 87 10.04 -5.12 -7.13
C PHE A 87 11.56 -5.32 -7.16
N SER A 88 12.10 -5.97 -6.12
CA SER A 88 13.47 -6.47 -6.08
C SER A 88 13.46 -7.80 -5.33
N ASP A 89 14.24 -8.78 -5.81
CA ASP A 89 14.45 -10.02 -5.10
C ASP A 89 15.54 -9.89 -4.02
N ASP A 90 15.56 -10.85 -3.09
CA ASP A 90 16.52 -10.87 -1.97
C ASP A 90 17.97 -11.10 -2.44
N GLU A 91 18.17 -11.72 -3.62
CA GLU A 91 19.52 -11.91 -4.19
C GLU A 91 20.11 -10.59 -4.73
N LYS A 92 19.26 -9.69 -5.20
CA LYS A 92 19.60 -8.42 -5.84
C LYS A 92 18.73 -7.28 -5.28
N PRO A 93 18.86 -6.94 -3.99
CA PRO A 93 17.97 -6.02 -3.28
C PRO A 93 18.00 -4.56 -3.76
N TYR A 94 18.91 -4.23 -4.67
CA TYR A 94 19.03 -2.88 -5.27
C TYR A 94 18.73 -2.86 -6.77
N ARG A 95 18.35 -4.01 -7.34
CA ARG A 95 17.92 -4.10 -8.74
C ARG A 95 16.41 -3.98 -8.81
N TRP A 96 15.95 -2.76 -8.99
CA TRP A 96 14.53 -2.46 -9.12
C TRP A 96 13.99 -2.85 -10.50
N MET A 97 12.91 -3.61 -10.50
CA MET A 97 12.11 -3.93 -11.66
C MET A 97 10.80 -3.17 -11.58
N ASP A 98 10.48 -2.37 -12.60
CA ASP A 98 9.17 -1.72 -12.70
C ASP A 98 8.13 -2.79 -13.06
N VAL A 99 7.21 -3.05 -12.14
CA VAL A 99 6.16 -4.07 -12.26
C VAL A 99 4.76 -3.44 -12.33
N THR A 100 4.68 -2.13 -12.55
CA THR A 100 3.43 -1.35 -12.54
C THR A 100 2.40 -1.94 -13.51
N GLU A 101 2.76 -2.04 -14.80
CA GLU A 101 1.88 -2.58 -15.83
C GLU A 101 1.48 -4.04 -15.59
N PHE A 102 2.40 -4.83 -15.03
CA PHE A 102 2.15 -6.23 -14.70
C PHE A 102 1.07 -6.36 -13.62
N LEU A 103 1.20 -5.61 -12.52
CA LEU A 103 0.24 -5.65 -11.41
C LEU A 103 -1.13 -5.09 -11.79
N LEU A 104 -1.19 -4.04 -12.62
CA LEU A 104 -2.46 -3.43 -13.05
C LEU A 104 -3.24 -4.32 -14.04
N LYS A 105 -2.55 -5.10 -14.88
CA LYS A 105 -3.22 -6.02 -15.82
C LYS A 105 -3.82 -7.23 -15.13
N THR A 106 -3.14 -7.77 -14.12
CA THR A 106 -3.55 -8.98 -13.39
C THR A 106 -4.77 -8.77 -12.48
N LYS A 107 -5.21 -7.52 -12.28
CA LYS A 107 -6.42 -7.18 -11.50
C LYS A 107 -7.74 -7.30 -12.28
N ASN A 108 -7.70 -7.44 -13.62
CA ASN A 108 -8.88 -7.57 -14.50
C ASN A 108 -9.11 -9.02 -14.94
#